data_AF-A0A6S7D1F9-F1
#
_entry.id   AF-A0A6S7D1F9-F1
#
_cell.length_a   1.000
_cell.length_b   1.000
_cell.length_c   1.000
_cell.angle_alpha   90.00
_cell.angle_beta   90.00
_cell.angle_gamma   90.00
#
_symmetry.space_group_name_H-M   'P 1'
#
loop_
_entity.id
_entity.type
_entity.pdbx_description
1 polymer ?
#
loop_
_entity_poly.entity_id
_entity_poly.type
_entity_poly.pdbx_seq_one_letter_code
_entity_poly.pdbx_strand_id
1 'polypeptide(L)'
;MIFARFSRMIRAALGALALAASLFAPQAHADALYGGIATDGKHARIYWALPEDSSKAAASAALAECRRGGGKDCKSLSWFSDSCMTYARNTSNDLFPGNSVSPEMAARKAIRRCTAGSPDGKCWLTTMPLCVGPGYSAQDLQAARTATPAELEALAARLNDREYWGAVAEMDSGDLTYSDGYPNEKDAINKLLEWEECSGCTKVLTYRDSCVGLAWPKGVKGRGTSYTALDPDPKTARDAARDTCSAKSGRPNCVAMVRCSGRSYISGYAGEDEKAN
;
A
#
# COMPACT_ATOMS: atom_id res chain seq x y z
N MET A 1 2.84 -55.91 70.48
CA MET A 1 4.06 -55.21 70.02
C MET A 1 3.60 -54.04 69.16
N ILE A 2 4.00 -52.77 69.24
CA ILE A 2 4.86 -51.96 70.13
C ILE A 2 4.33 -50.52 69.97
N PHE A 3 4.09 -49.86 71.11
CA PHE A 3 4.02 -48.41 71.38
C PHE A 3 3.28 -47.44 70.45
N ALA A 4 2.11 -47.01 70.93
CA ALA A 4 1.71 -45.60 70.90
C ALA A 4 2.57 -44.77 71.87
N ARG A 5 2.81 -43.50 71.52
CA ARG A 5 2.95 -42.30 72.38
C ARG A 5 3.93 -41.30 71.72
N PHE A 6 3.50 -40.07 71.46
CA PHE A 6 3.79 -38.93 72.35
C PHE A 6 3.28 -37.62 71.76
N SER A 7 2.93 -36.74 72.69
CA SER A 7 2.14 -35.53 72.54
C SER A 7 3.05 -34.31 72.73
N ARG A 8 2.78 -33.26 71.92
CA ARG A 8 2.91 -31.82 72.21
C ARG A 8 4.28 -31.16 72.41
N MET A 9 4.27 -29.89 71.98
CA MET A 9 5.08 -28.72 72.37
C MET A 9 6.26 -28.39 71.44
N ILE A 10 6.58 -27.15 71.03
CA ILE A 10 6.09 -25.78 71.28
C ILE A 10 6.90 -24.82 70.35
N ARG A 11 6.34 -23.64 70.02
CA ARG A 11 6.97 -22.34 69.60
C ARG A 11 7.65 -22.18 68.23
N ALA A 12 6.92 -21.45 67.37
CA ALA A 12 7.22 -20.12 66.83
C ALA A 12 8.65 -19.77 66.36
N ALA A 13 8.77 -19.48 65.06
CA ALA A 13 9.57 -18.37 64.55
C ALA A 13 8.88 -17.76 63.32
N LEU A 14 8.46 -16.50 63.45
CA LEU A 14 8.16 -15.63 62.31
C LEU A 14 9.48 -15.31 61.59
N GLY A 15 9.51 -15.47 60.27
CA GLY A 15 10.66 -15.11 59.45
C GLY A 15 10.29 -15.07 57.97
N ALA A 16 9.95 -13.86 57.51
CA ALA A 16 9.91 -13.36 56.14
C ALA A 16 10.06 -14.36 54.96
N LEU A 17 8.99 -14.48 54.16
CA LEU A 17 9.10 -14.67 52.70
C LEU A 17 7.89 -14.01 52.02
N ALA A 18 7.92 -12.68 51.98
CA ALA A 18 7.32 -11.95 50.88
C ALA A 18 8.30 -12.01 49.70
N LEU A 19 7.76 -12.03 48.47
CA LEU A 19 8.43 -12.04 47.15
C LEU A 19 8.57 -13.41 46.47
N ALA A 20 7.45 -13.90 45.93
CA ALA A 20 7.45 -14.64 44.68
C ALA A 20 6.14 -14.41 43.92
N ALA A 21 5.73 -13.14 43.79
CA ALA A 21 4.70 -12.72 42.85
C ALA A 21 5.37 -11.84 41.80
N SER A 22 5.94 -12.45 40.74
CA SER A 22 6.17 -11.84 39.42
C SER A 22 7.27 -12.57 38.63
N LEU A 23 6.99 -13.74 38.04
CA LEU A 23 7.81 -14.24 36.91
C LEU A 23 6.97 -15.03 35.90
N PHE A 24 5.80 -14.50 35.53
CA PHE A 24 5.19 -14.84 34.25
C PHE A 24 4.57 -13.58 33.65
N ALA A 25 5.41 -12.56 33.44
CA ALA A 25 5.12 -11.62 32.37
C ALA A 25 5.43 -12.36 31.05
N PRO A 26 4.50 -12.44 30.08
CA PRO A 26 4.84 -12.91 28.75
C PRO A 26 5.70 -11.83 28.10
N GLN A 27 7.02 -11.91 28.25
CA GLN A 27 7.95 -11.12 27.44
C GLN A 27 8.48 -12.01 26.31
N ALA A 28 7.74 -12.03 25.22
CA ALA A 28 8.29 -12.25 23.90
C ALA A 28 7.45 -11.40 22.95
N HIS A 29 7.71 -10.09 22.94
CA HIS A 29 7.50 -9.35 21.70
C HIS A 29 8.41 -10.06 20.69
N ALA A 30 7.84 -10.71 19.68
CA ALA A 30 8.65 -11.24 18.59
C ALA A 30 9.48 -10.06 18.06
N ASP A 31 10.80 -10.15 18.16
CA ASP A 31 11.68 -9.12 17.62
C ASP A 31 11.34 -8.95 16.14
N ALA A 32 11.20 -7.70 15.71
CA ALA A 32 10.87 -7.39 14.33
C ALA A 32 11.92 -8.03 13.41
N LEU A 33 11.48 -8.70 12.35
CA LEU A 33 12.41 -9.32 11.40
C LEU A 33 12.70 -8.33 10.28
N TYR A 34 13.95 -8.28 9.83
CA TYR A 34 14.43 -7.31 8.86
C TYR A 34 14.85 -7.96 7.55
N GLY A 35 14.64 -7.24 6.45
CA GLY A 35 15.15 -7.56 5.13
C GLY A 35 16.00 -6.42 4.58
N GLY A 36 17.07 -6.75 3.88
CA GLY A 36 17.98 -5.78 3.28
C GLY A 36 18.04 -5.95 1.77
N ILE A 37 18.16 -4.84 1.04
CA ILE A 37 18.28 -4.82 -0.41
C ILE A 37 19.53 -4.02 -0.81
N ALA A 38 20.28 -4.55 -1.77
CA ALA A 38 21.45 -3.95 -2.39
C ALA A 38 21.41 -4.07 -3.91
N THR A 39 22.27 -3.32 -4.59
CA THR A 39 22.45 -3.38 -6.04
C THR A 39 23.91 -3.13 -6.42
N ASP A 40 24.30 -3.50 -7.64
CA ASP A 40 25.60 -3.12 -8.20
C ASP A 40 25.63 -1.64 -8.63
N GLY A 41 26.81 -1.10 -8.90
CA GLY A 41 26.97 0.33 -9.24
C GLY A 41 26.25 0.78 -10.51
N LYS A 42 25.88 -0.14 -11.40
CA LYS A 42 25.12 0.11 -12.63
C LYS A 42 23.62 -0.13 -12.45
N HIS A 43 23.20 -0.48 -11.24
CA HIS A 43 21.84 -0.89 -10.93
C HIS A 43 21.37 -2.07 -11.78
N ALA A 44 22.27 -2.94 -12.27
CA ALA A 44 21.92 -3.99 -13.21
C ALA A 44 21.16 -5.13 -12.52
N ARG A 45 21.54 -5.48 -11.28
CA ARG A 45 20.91 -6.55 -10.49
C ARG A 45 20.53 -6.09 -9.08
N ILE A 46 19.47 -6.69 -8.55
CA ILE A 46 19.07 -6.55 -7.15
C ILE A 46 19.57 -7.78 -6.37
N TYR A 47 20.10 -7.54 -5.17
CA TYR A 47 20.57 -8.52 -4.23
C TYR A 47 19.86 -8.29 -2.89
N TRP A 48 19.62 -9.33 -2.11
CA TRP A 48 18.87 -9.21 -0.86
C TRP A 48 19.31 -10.23 0.17
N ALA A 49 19.10 -9.89 1.44
CA ALA A 49 19.27 -10.79 2.58
C ALA A 49 18.04 -10.67 3.49
N LEU A 50 17.47 -11.83 3.85
CA LEU A 50 16.32 -11.96 4.74
C LEU A 50 16.15 -13.41 5.22
N PRO A 51 15.61 -13.63 6.44
CA PRO A 51 15.41 -12.62 7.49
C PRO A 51 16.73 -12.30 8.21
N GLU A 52 16.81 -11.13 8.84
CA GLU A 52 17.93 -10.67 9.68
C GLU A 52 17.39 -9.99 10.95
N ASP A 53 18.17 -9.96 12.02
CA ASP A 53 17.71 -9.53 13.35
C ASP A 53 17.81 -8.01 13.59
N SER A 54 18.35 -7.26 12.63
CA SER A 54 18.40 -5.80 12.68
C SER A 54 18.51 -5.18 11.29
N SER A 55 18.10 -3.92 11.15
CA SER A 55 18.26 -3.15 9.91
C SER A 55 19.73 -3.04 9.46
N LYS A 56 20.67 -2.94 10.40
CA LYS A 56 22.11 -2.87 10.11
C LYS A 56 22.66 -4.21 9.62
N ALA A 57 22.24 -5.32 10.23
CA ALA A 57 22.58 -6.67 9.78
C ALA A 57 22.02 -6.92 8.38
N ALA A 58 20.74 -6.60 8.17
CA ALA A 58 20.05 -6.66 6.88
C ALA A 58 20.80 -5.93 5.76
N ALA A 59 21.13 -4.66 5.95
CA ALA A 59 21.86 -3.89 4.95
C ALA A 59 23.26 -4.46 4.67
N SER A 60 23.97 -4.91 5.71
CA SER A 60 25.32 -5.47 5.60
C SER A 60 25.31 -6.82 4.87
N ALA A 61 24.35 -7.68 5.19
CA ALA A 61 24.17 -8.98 4.56
C ALA A 61 23.77 -8.84 3.08
N ALA A 62 22.88 -7.91 2.73
CA ALA A 62 22.53 -7.65 1.33
C ALA A 62 23.73 -7.14 0.50
N LEU A 63 24.60 -6.32 1.09
CA LEU A 63 25.87 -5.92 0.48
C LEU A 63 26.82 -7.11 0.28
N ALA A 64 26.88 -8.03 1.25
CA ALA A 64 27.66 -9.25 1.12
C ALA A 64 27.13 -10.17 0.01
N GLU A 65 25.81 -10.28 -0.14
CA GLU A 65 25.15 -10.99 -1.24
C GLU A 65 25.51 -10.38 -2.60
N CYS A 66 25.51 -9.05 -2.72
CA CYS A 66 25.96 -8.37 -3.93
C CYS A 66 27.40 -8.72 -4.31
N ARG A 67 28.33 -8.66 -3.34
CA ARG A 67 29.75 -8.98 -3.57
C ARG A 67 29.95 -10.45 -3.94
N ARG A 68 29.30 -11.37 -3.22
CA ARG A 68 29.36 -12.82 -3.48
C ARG A 68 28.75 -13.17 -4.85
N GLY A 69 27.71 -12.46 -5.25
CA GLY A 69 27.10 -12.57 -6.57
C GLY A 69 27.87 -11.89 -7.70
N GLY A 70 29.11 -11.42 -7.46
CA GLY A 70 29.98 -10.81 -8.46
C GLY A 70 29.64 -9.35 -8.81
N GLY A 71 28.77 -8.70 -8.05
CA GLY A 71 28.45 -7.29 -8.22
C GLY A 71 29.66 -6.39 -7.96
N LYS A 72 29.82 -5.36 -8.79
CA LYS A 72 30.84 -4.31 -8.61
C LYS A 72 30.20 -3.05 -8.04
N ASP A 73 30.96 -2.30 -7.25
CA ASP A 73 30.51 -1.04 -6.63
C ASP A 73 29.17 -1.18 -5.88
N CYS A 74 29.04 -2.26 -5.10
CA CYS A 74 27.81 -2.62 -4.41
C CYS A 74 27.33 -1.50 -3.47
N LYS A 75 26.05 -1.13 -3.62
CA LYS A 75 25.36 -0.10 -2.83
C LYS A 75 24.18 -0.72 -2.10
N SER A 76 23.99 -0.32 -0.84
CA SER A 76 22.75 -0.62 -0.13
C SER A 76 21.67 0.31 -0.68
N LEU A 77 20.50 -0.25 -0.99
CA LEU A 77 19.35 0.51 -1.45
C LEU A 77 18.44 0.87 -0.27
N SER A 78 18.13 -0.11 0.56
CA SER A 78 17.15 0.05 1.64
C SER A 78 17.12 -1.18 2.56
N TRP A 79 16.50 -1.00 3.72
CA TRP A 79 16.08 -2.06 4.62
C TRP A 79 14.58 -1.91 4.90
N PHE A 80 13.94 -2.99 5.33
CA PHE A 80 12.53 -3.03 5.70
C PHE A 80 12.32 -4.02 6.84
N SER A 81 11.22 -3.88 7.57
CA SER A 81 10.87 -4.78 8.69
C SER A 81 9.41 -5.16 8.62
N ASP A 82 9.10 -6.41 8.98
CA ASP A 82 7.73 -6.97 9.06
C ASP A 82 6.80 -6.56 7.90
N SER A 83 7.37 -6.44 6.70
CA SER A 83 6.74 -5.92 5.50
C SER A 83 7.31 -6.58 4.25
N CYS A 84 6.74 -6.28 3.09
CA CYS A 84 7.29 -6.65 1.81
C CYS A 84 7.89 -5.44 1.09
N MET A 85 8.98 -5.65 0.36
CA MET A 85 9.60 -4.63 -0.48
C MET A 85 10.04 -5.18 -1.83
N THR A 86 9.90 -4.38 -2.88
CA THR A 86 10.50 -4.64 -4.20
C THR A 86 10.85 -3.33 -4.90
N TYR A 87 11.52 -3.46 -6.04
CA TYR A 87 11.84 -2.36 -6.94
C TYR A 87 11.24 -2.60 -8.31
N ALA A 88 10.84 -1.51 -8.95
CA ALA A 88 10.57 -1.46 -10.38
C ALA A 88 11.71 -0.70 -11.07
N ARG A 89 11.87 -0.97 -12.36
CA ARG A 89 12.93 -0.40 -13.17
C ARG A 89 12.39 0.10 -14.50
N ASN A 90 12.98 1.19 -15.00
CA ASN A 90 12.73 1.72 -16.33
C ASN A 90 13.83 1.35 -17.35
N THR A 91 13.65 1.76 -18.60
CA THR A 91 14.61 1.55 -19.70
C THR A 91 15.99 2.18 -19.46
N SER A 92 16.11 3.14 -18.54
CA SER A 92 17.36 3.80 -18.14
C SER A 92 18.05 3.14 -16.93
N ASN A 93 17.50 2.04 -16.40
CA ASN A 93 17.94 1.37 -15.16
C ASN A 93 17.76 2.20 -13.87
N ASP A 94 16.88 3.21 -13.87
CA ASP A 94 16.47 3.87 -12.64
C ASP A 94 15.63 2.91 -11.79
N LEU A 95 15.82 2.95 -10.47
CA LEU A 95 15.18 2.04 -9.52
C LEU A 95 14.14 2.77 -8.67
N PHE A 96 12.93 2.22 -8.63
CA PHE A 96 11.79 2.82 -7.95
C PHE A 96 11.26 1.87 -6.87
N PRO A 97 11.36 2.22 -5.58
CA PRO A 97 11.00 1.31 -4.49
C PRO A 97 9.50 1.21 -4.30
N GLY A 98 9.01 0.07 -3.82
CA GLY A 98 7.68 -0.09 -3.26
C GLY A 98 7.71 -0.97 -2.02
N ASN A 99 7.16 -0.46 -0.91
CA ASN A 99 7.10 -1.15 0.37
C ASN A 99 5.66 -1.16 0.91
N SER A 100 5.21 -2.29 1.44
CA SER A 100 3.89 -2.46 2.05
C SER A 100 3.83 -3.76 2.84
N VAL A 101 2.93 -3.86 3.82
CA VAL A 101 2.61 -5.13 4.51
C VAL A 101 1.88 -6.16 3.63
N SER A 102 1.60 -5.80 2.37
CA SER A 102 1.00 -6.69 1.37
C SER A 102 2.00 -6.84 0.21
N PRO A 103 2.34 -8.07 -0.22
CA PRO A 103 3.27 -8.30 -1.33
C PRO A 103 2.82 -7.56 -2.60
N GLU A 104 1.56 -7.74 -2.98
CA GLU A 104 1.00 -7.13 -4.18
C GLU A 104 1.02 -5.60 -4.11
N MET A 105 0.69 -5.02 -2.95
CA MET A 105 0.74 -3.57 -2.77
C MET A 105 2.16 -3.01 -2.83
N ALA A 106 3.17 -3.75 -2.37
CA ALA A 106 4.57 -3.37 -2.51
C ALA A 106 4.97 -3.30 -3.99
N ALA A 107 4.67 -4.34 -4.77
CA ALA A 107 4.95 -4.37 -6.20
C ALA A 107 4.19 -3.27 -6.96
N ARG A 108 2.91 -3.05 -6.61
CA ARG A 108 2.10 -1.98 -7.16
C ARG A 108 2.76 -0.61 -6.94
N LYS A 109 3.15 -0.29 -5.70
CA LYS A 109 3.81 0.99 -5.36
C LYS A 109 5.10 1.20 -6.17
N ALA A 110 5.88 0.14 -6.39
CA ALA A 110 7.11 0.19 -7.16
C ALA A 110 6.85 0.55 -8.63
N ILE A 111 5.99 -0.22 -9.32
CA ILE A 111 5.63 0.03 -10.73
C ILE A 111 5.02 1.41 -10.88
N ARG A 112 4.15 1.81 -9.95
CA ARG A 112 3.57 3.15 -9.94
C ARG A 112 4.68 4.22 -9.96
N ARG A 113 5.59 4.21 -8.99
CA ARG A 113 6.68 5.18 -8.92
C ARG A 113 7.54 5.17 -10.18
N CYS A 114 7.81 3.99 -10.74
CA CYS A 114 8.53 3.86 -12.00
C CYS A 114 7.83 4.56 -13.16
N THR A 115 6.56 4.25 -13.41
CA THR A 115 5.81 4.84 -14.53
C THR A 115 5.68 6.35 -14.37
N ALA A 116 5.60 6.86 -13.14
CA ALA A 116 5.57 8.31 -12.89
C ALA A 116 6.93 8.98 -13.15
N GLY A 117 8.03 8.30 -12.87
CA GLY A 117 9.38 8.82 -13.08
C GLY A 117 9.95 8.54 -14.49
N SER A 118 9.19 7.89 -15.37
CA SER A 118 9.70 7.39 -16.66
C SER A 118 8.87 7.95 -17.82
N PRO A 119 9.43 8.83 -18.67
CA PRO A 119 8.70 9.46 -19.78
C PRO A 119 8.10 8.49 -20.81
N ASP A 120 8.71 7.30 -20.98
CA ASP A 120 8.24 6.28 -21.93
C ASP A 120 7.25 5.27 -21.31
N GLY A 121 6.99 5.37 -19.99
CA GLY A 121 6.10 4.49 -19.24
C GLY A 121 6.55 3.02 -19.16
N LYS A 122 7.72 2.66 -19.71
CA LYS A 122 8.18 1.27 -19.80
C LYS A 122 8.84 0.85 -18.48
N CYS A 123 8.07 0.14 -17.67
CA CYS A 123 8.46 -0.26 -16.33
C CYS A 123 8.20 -1.74 -16.07
N TRP A 124 9.14 -2.40 -15.40
CA TRP A 124 9.02 -3.80 -14.98
C TRP A 124 9.53 -3.99 -13.56
N LEU A 125 9.04 -5.03 -12.88
CA LEU A 125 9.55 -5.39 -11.56
C LEU A 125 10.93 -6.02 -11.70
N THR A 126 11.83 -5.71 -10.76
CA THR A 126 13.17 -6.33 -10.72
C THR A 126 13.15 -7.71 -10.05
N THR A 127 12.16 -7.95 -9.19
CA THR A 127 11.96 -9.20 -8.45
C THR A 127 10.53 -9.25 -7.89
N MET A 128 10.06 -10.44 -7.52
CA MET A 128 8.85 -10.56 -6.70
C MET A 128 9.06 -9.85 -5.36
N PRO A 129 7.98 -9.38 -4.71
CA PRO A 129 8.07 -8.82 -3.35
C PRO A 129 8.88 -9.70 -2.40
N LEU A 130 9.91 -9.10 -1.81
CA LEU A 130 10.72 -9.70 -0.76
C LEU A 130 10.00 -9.44 0.56
N CYS A 131 9.48 -10.48 1.20
CA CYS A 131 8.68 -10.36 2.42
C CYS A 131 9.44 -10.88 3.63
N VAL A 132 9.29 -10.22 4.77
CA VAL A 132 9.88 -10.62 6.04
C VAL A 132 8.87 -10.42 7.16
N GLY A 133 8.81 -11.34 8.11
CA GLY A 133 7.90 -11.26 9.27
C GLY A 133 7.01 -12.50 9.42
N PRO A 134 6.45 -12.72 10.61
CA PRO A 134 5.69 -13.93 10.93
C PRO A 134 4.32 -14.03 10.23
N GLY A 135 3.83 -12.94 9.64
CA GLY A 135 2.51 -12.88 8.99
C GLY A 135 2.47 -13.38 7.54
N TYR A 136 3.60 -13.82 6.97
CA TYR A 136 3.70 -14.19 5.55
C TYR A 136 3.71 -15.71 5.36
N SER A 137 3.09 -16.17 4.28
CA SER A 137 3.07 -17.59 3.93
C SER A 137 4.45 -18.07 3.49
N ALA A 138 4.69 -19.40 3.54
CA ALA A 138 5.92 -19.98 2.97
C ALA A 138 6.10 -19.63 1.48
N GLN A 139 4.99 -19.47 0.75
CA GLN A 139 5.00 -19.05 -0.65
C GLN A 139 5.50 -17.61 -0.79
N ASP A 140 4.97 -16.68 0.02
CA ASP A 140 5.39 -15.26 0.00
C ASP A 140 6.88 -15.12 0.35
N LEU A 141 7.37 -15.89 1.32
CA LEU A 141 8.77 -15.85 1.76
C LEU A 141 9.74 -16.43 0.71
N GLN A 142 9.29 -17.34 -0.16
CA GLN A 142 10.11 -17.95 -1.21
C GLN A 142 9.91 -17.34 -2.60
N ALA A 143 8.87 -16.55 -2.81
CA ALA A 143 8.45 -16.04 -4.12
C ALA A 143 9.61 -15.42 -4.92
N ALA A 144 10.42 -14.56 -4.30
CA ALA A 144 11.55 -13.92 -4.99
C ALA A 144 12.71 -14.87 -5.34
N ARG A 145 12.84 -16.00 -4.64
CA ARG A 145 13.88 -17.01 -4.90
C ARG A 145 13.47 -17.98 -6.00
N THR A 146 12.18 -18.29 -6.10
CA THR A 146 11.67 -19.35 -6.98
C THR A 146 10.97 -18.83 -8.23
N ALA A 147 10.58 -17.55 -8.26
CA ALA A 147 9.83 -17.01 -9.38
C ALA A 147 10.61 -17.06 -10.69
N THR A 148 9.90 -17.47 -11.73
CA THR A 148 10.35 -17.41 -13.11
C THR A 148 10.20 -15.98 -13.67
N PRO A 149 10.94 -15.63 -14.73
CA PRO A 149 10.70 -14.37 -15.45
C PRO A 149 9.25 -14.20 -15.91
N ALA A 150 8.59 -15.29 -16.32
CA ALA A 150 7.20 -15.26 -16.75
C ALA A 150 6.22 -14.94 -15.61
N GLU A 151 6.45 -15.46 -14.40
CA GLU A 151 5.61 -15.13 -13.23
C GLU A 151 5.81 -13.67 -12.78
N LEU A 152 7.04 -13.16 -12.89
CA LEU A 152 7.34 -11.77 -12.61
C LEU A 152 6.69 -10.82 -13.62
N GLU A 153 6.78 -11.15 -14.90
CA GLU A 153 6.05 -10.47 -15.99
C GLU A 153 4.54 -10.54 -15.77
N ALA A 154 4.00 -11.70 -15.43
CA ALA A 154 2.57 -11.87 -15.16
C ALA A 154 2.11 -11.07 -13.93
N LEU A 155 2.92 -10.97 -12.88
CA LEU A 155 2.64 -10.04 -11.78
C LEU A 155 2.68 -8.59 -12.26
N ALA A 156 3.72 -8.18 -12.97
CA ALA A 156 3.83 -6.81 -13.49
C ALA A 156 2.65 -6.43 -14.40
N ALA A 157 2.21 -7.34 -15.26
CA ALA A 157 1.02 -7.18 -16.10
C ALA A 157 -0.26 -7.03 -15.25
N ARG A 158 -0.53 -7.93 -14.30
CA ARG A 158 -1.69 -7.83 -13.39
C ARG A 158 -1.70 -6.55 -12.55
N LEU A 159 -0.53 -5.98 -12.26
CA LEU A 159 -0.42 -4.73 -11.52
C LEU A 159 -0.70 -3.49 -12.38
N ASN A 160 -0.54 -3.63 -13.70
CA ASN A 160 -0.93 -2.67 -14.73
C ASN A 160 -2.41 -2.81 -15.11
N ASP A 161 -3.02 -3.97 -14.86
CA ASP A 161 -4.40 -4.28 -15.20
C ASP A 161 -5.39 -3.82 -14.11
N ARG A 162 -6.43 -3.11 -14.52
CA ARG A 162 -7.30 -2.31 -13.64
C ARG A 162 -8.42 -3.14 -12.98
N GLU A 163 -8.10 -3.84 -11.89
CA GLU A 163 -9.07 -4.71 -11.19
C GLU A 163 -9.82 -4.07 -10.00
N TYR A 164 -9.41 -2.89 -9.54
CA TYR A 164 -10.03 -2.25 -8.37
C TYR A 164 -11.17 -1.31 -8.75
N TRP A 165 -12.17 -1.28 -7.89
CA TRP A 165 -13.36 -0.46 -7.99
C TRP A 165 -13.20 0.85 -7.24
N GLY A 166 -13.83 1.89 -7.78
CA GLY A 166 -14.15 3.12 -7.08
C GLY A 166 -15.66 3.38 -7.12
N ALA A 167 -16.12 4.24 -6.24
CA ALA A 167 -17.50 4.71 -6.17
C ALA A 167 -17.55 6.23 -6.02
N VAL A 168 -18.66 6.81 -6.45
CA VAL A 168 -19.01 8.22 -6.26
C VAL A 168 -20.40 8.27 -5.65
N ALA A 169 -20.56 9.10 -4.62
CA ALA A 169 -21.84 9.40 -4.01
C ALA A 169 -22.05 10.91 -3.94
N GLU A 170 -23.30 11.34 -3.91
CA GLU A 170 -23.71 12.73 -3.74
C GLU A 170 -24.35 12.89 -2.37
N MET A 171 -23.86 13.86 -1.59
CA MET A 171 -24.38 14.24 -0.27
C MET A 171 -25.66 15.07 -0.39
N ASP A 172 -26.38 15.26 0.73
CA ASP A 172 -27.55 16.17 0.78
C ASP A 172 -27.23 17.59 0.33
N SER A 173 -26.01 18.06 0.57
CA SER A 173 -25.52 19.37 0.12
C SER A 173 -25.36 19.49 -1.40
N GLY A 174 -25.40 18.38 -2.14
CA GLY A 174 -25.05 18.31 -3.56
C GLY A 174 -23.56 18.09 -3.85
N ASP A 175 -22.74 18.05 -2.79
CA ASP A 175 -21.31 17.80 -2.93
C ASP A 175 -21.06 16.33 -3.29
N LEU A 176 -20.10 16.10 -4.18
CA LEU A 176 -19.67 14.75 -4.56
C LEU A 176 -18.57 14.26 -3.60
N THR A 177 -18.72 13.03 -3.14
CA THR A 177 -17.70 12.27 -2.41
C THR A 177 -17.38 10.99 -3.17
N TYR A 178 -16.24 10.38 -2.88
CA TYR A 178 -15.75 9.23 -3.62
C TYR A 178 -14.93 8.29 -2.74
N SER A 179 -14.84 7.04 -3.19
CA SER A 179 -13.96 6.02 -2.66
C SER A 179 -13.26 5.30 -3.81
N ASP A 180 -12.03 4.84 -3.61
CA ASP A 180 -11.23 4.16 -4.63
C ASP A 180 -10.34 3.07 -4.03
N GLY A 181 -9.92 2.12 -4.87
CA GLY A 181 -8.98 1.07 -4.46
C GLY A 181 -9.60 -0.15 -3.79
N TYR A 182 -10.90 -0.42 -4.00
CA TYR A 182 -11.58 -1.57 -3.41
C TYR A 182 -11.55 -2.79 -4.33
N PRO A 183 -11.41 -4.02 -3.79
CA PRO A 183 -11.28 -5.23 -4.60
C PRO A 183 -12.59 -5.61 -5.32
N ASN A 184 -13.74 -5.08 -4.89
CA ASN A 184 -15.03 -5.33 -5.51
C ASN A 184 -15.94 -4.09 -5.42
N GLU A 185 -16.97 -4.06 -6.29
CA GLU A 185 -17.90 -2.94 -6.40
C GLU A 185 -18.69 -2.68 -5.11
N LYS A 186 -19.10 -3.74 -4.43
CA LYS A 186 -19.95 -3.67 -3.23
C LYS A 186 -19.22 -2.98 -2.08
N ASP A 187 -17.96 -3.34 -1.86
CA ASP A 187 -17.14 -2.71 -0.82
C ASP A 187 -16.87 -1.24 -1.13
N ALA A 188 -16.62 -0.91 -2.40
CA ALA A 188 -16.41 0.47 -2.83
C ALA A 188 -17.59 1.38 -2.44
N ILE A 189 -18.82 0.96 -2.74
CA ILE A 189 -20.00 1.76 -2.42
C ILE A 189 -20.39 1.69 -0.95
N ASN A 190 -20.42 0.50 -0.34
CA ASN A 190 -20.89 0.36 1.03
C ASN A 190 -19.99 1.11 2.01
N LYS A 191 -18.67 1.02 1.81
CA LYS A 191 -17.72 1.73 2.68
C LYS A 191 -17.85 3.24 2.52
N LEU A 192 -18.06 3.74 1.29
CA LEU A 192 -18.29 5.16 1.06
C LEU A 192 -19.54 5.67 1.78
N LEU A 193 -20.64 4.92 1.71
CA LEU A 193 -21.91 5.31 2.35
C LEU A 193 -21.87 5.21 3.89
N GLU A 194 -20.90 4.47 4.44
CA GLU A 194 -20.67 4.34 5.89
C GLU A 194 -19.78 5.45 6.47
N TRP A 195 -19.16 6.31 5.64
CA TRP A 195 -18.29 7.39 6.13
C TRP A 195 -19.09 8.45 6.90
N GLU A 196 -18.51 8.97 8.00
CA GLU A 196 -19.16 9.99 8.84
C GLU A 196 -19.45 11.28 8.05
N GLU A 197 -18.60 11.59 7.06
CA GLU A 197 -18.75 12.72 6.16
C GLU A 197 -19.87 12.52 5.13
N CYS A 198 -20.39 11.30 4.96
CA CYS A 198 -21.37 10.94 3.94
C CYS A 198 -22.83 11.18 4.39
N SER A 199 -23.16 12.39 4.84
CA SER A 199 -24.51 12.72 5.31
C SER A 199 -25.55 12.66 4.18
N GLY A 200 -26.52 11.74 4.29
CA GLY A 200 -27.60 11.57 3.32
C GLY A 200 -27.15 11.09 1.94
N CYS A 201 -25.95 10.52 1.86
CA CYS A 201 -25.34 10.13 0.60
C CYS A 201 -26.19 9.19 -0.25
N THR A 202 -26.23 9.46 -1.54
CA THR A 202 -26.83 8.56 -2.53
C THR A 202 -25.80 8.17 -3.58
N LYS A 203 -25.74 6.87 -3.95
CA LYS A 203 -24.86 6.39 -5.03
C LYS A 203 -25.13 7.17 -6.31
N VAL A 204 -24.06 7.73 -6.89
CA VAL A 204 -24.08 8.30 -8.25
C VAL A 204 -23.65 7.24 -9.24
N LEU A 205 -22.44 6.72 -9.07
CA LEU A 205 -21.90 5.67 -9.93
C LEU A 205 -20.81 4.87 -9.24
N THR A 206 -20.47 3.75 -9.86
CA THR A 206 -19.29 2.93 -9.57
C THR A 206 -18.49 2.82 -10.85
N TYR A 207 -17.17 2.69 -10.72
CA TYR A 207 -16.28 2.66 -11.87
C TYR A 207 -15.11 1.73 -11.60
N ARG A 208 -14.80 0.89 -12.57
CA ARG A 208 -13.62 0.03 -12.63
C ARG A 208 -12.95 0.28 -13.97
N ASP A 209 -11.65 0.18 -14.00
CA ASP A 209 -10.88 0.38 -15.21
C ASP A 209 -11.16 1.73 -15.90
N SER A 210 -11.31 2.80 -15.12
CA SER A 210 -11.65 4.11 -15.66
C SER A 210 -11.34 5.24 -14.69
N CYS A 211 -11.37 6.47 -15.22
CA CYS A 211 -11.43 7.70 -14.46
C CYS A 211 -12.82 8.30 -14.52
N VAL A 212 -13.24 8.92 -13.42
CA VAL A 212 -14.43 9.73 -13.29
C VAL A 212 -14.03 11.19 -13.07
N GLY A 213 -14.35 12.04 -14.04
CA GLY A 213 -14.38 13.48 -13.85
C GLY A 213 -15.58 13.85 -12.98
N LEU A 214 -15.39 14.79 -12.07
CA LEU A 214 -16.38 15.28 -11.12
C LEU A 214 -16.38 16.80 -11.25
N ALA A 215 -17.51 17.41 -11.61
CA ALA A 215 -17.59 18.84 -11.86
C ALA A 215 -18.84 19.48 -11.27
N TRP A 216 -18.72 20.73 -10.81
CA TRP A 216 -19.82 21.47 -10.19
C TRP A 216 -19.68 22.99 -10.42
N PRO A 217 -20.82 23.72 -10.46
CA PRO A 217 -20.79 25.17 -10.56
C PRO A 217 -20.46 25.83 -9.22
N LYS A 218 -19.55 26.81 -9.23
CA LYS A 218 -19.16 27.54 -8.02
C LYS A 218 -20.35 28.28 -7.39
N GLY A 219 -20.52 28.09 -6.07
CA GLY A 219 -21.52 28.79 -5.26
C GLY A 219 -22.95 28.27 -5.40
N VAL A 220 -23.15 27.15 -6.09
CA VAL A 220 -24.43 26.46 -6.19
C VAL A 220 -24.40 25.25 -5.26
N LYS A 221 -25.51 24.99 -4.56
CA LYS A 221 -25.70 23.86 -3.65
C LYS A 221 -27.00 23.15 -3.96
N GLY A 222 -27.10 21.90 -3.51
CA GLY A 222 -28.26 21.03 -3.67
C GLY A 222 -27.98 19.88 -4.63
N ARG A 223 -28.63 18.73 -4.38
CA ARG A 223 -28.48 17.53 -5.21
C ARG A 223 -28.81 17.79 -6.68
N GLY A 224 -28.14 17.05 -7.56
CA GLY A 224 -28.32 17.14 -9.01
C GLY A 224 -27.66 18.36 -9.66
N THR A 225 -26.83 19.09 -8.91
CA THR A 225 -26.06 20.24 -9.43
C THR A 225 -24.63 19.88 -9.81
N SER A 226 -24.21 18.65 -9.51
CA SER A 226 -22.91 18.10 -9.85
C SER A 226 -23.00 17.14 -11.05
N TYR A 227 -21.91 17.03 -11.80
CA TYR A 227 -21.84 16.30 -13.06
C TYR A 227 -20.63 15.38 -13.07
N THR A 228 -20.77 14.24 -13.75
CA THR A 228 -19.70 13.25 -13.88
C THR A 228 -19.49 12.85 -15.34
N ALA A 229 -18.28 12.43 -15.67
CA ALA A 229 -17.94 11.83 -16.96
C ALA A 229 -16.93 10.71 -16.77
N LEU A 230 -17.08 9.60 -17.49
CA LEU A 230 -16.16 8.47 -17.42
C LEU A 230 -15.26 8.45 -18.65
N ASP A 231 -13.96 8.33 -18.43
CA ASP A 231 -12.97 8.11 -19.48
C ASP A 231 -11.74 7.40 -18.92
N PRO A 232 -11.11 6.44 -19.63
CA PRO A 232 -9.83 5.86 -19.24
C PRO A 232 -8.68 6.86 -19.09
N ASP A 233 -8.73 8.00 -19.77
CA ASP A 233 -7.79 9.12 -19.66
C ASP A 233 -8.28 10.16 -18.64
N PRO A 234 -7.47 10.51 -17.61
CA PRO A 234 -7.90 11.39 -16.52
C PRO A 234 -8.22 12.81 -16.98
N LYS A 235 -7.46 13.35 -17.93
CA LYS A 235 -7.66 14.70 -18.44
C LYS A 235 -8.98 14.78 -19.21
N THR A 236 -9.21 13.81 -20.08
CA THR A 236 -10.43 13.70 -20.88
C THR A 236 -11.66 13.53 -19.97
N ALA A 237 -11.58 12.66 -18.95
CA ALA A 237 -12.67 12.50 -17.98
C ALA A 237 -13.01 13.83 -17.27
N ARG A 238 -11.99 14.55 -16.78
CA ARG A 238 -12.18 15.85 -16.11
C ARG A 238 -12.78 16.89 -17.05
N ASP A 239 -12.17 17.08 -18.22
CA ASP A 239 -12.54 18.13 -19.16
C ASP A 239 -13.96 17.87 -19.69
N ALA A 240 -14.32 16.61 -19.96
CA ALA A 240 -15.70 16.23 -20.33
C ALA A 240 -16.72 16.50 -19.21
N ALA A 241 -16.38 16.23 -17.95
CA ALA A 241 -17.25 16.55 -16.81
C ALA A 241 -17.43 18.08 -16.67
N ARG A 242 -16.35 18.86 -16.84
CA ARG A 242 -16.37 20.33 -16.82
C ARG A 242 -17.22 20.91 -17.95
N ASP A 243 -17.05 20.41 -19.17
CA ASP A 243 -17.78 20.88 -20.34
C ASP A 243 -19.27 20.57 -20.20
N THR A 244 -19.60 19.38 -19.69
CA THR A 244 -20.97 18.99 -19.36
C THR A 244 -21.58 19.92 -18.31
N CYS A 245 -20.82 20.22 -17.23
CA CYS A 245 -21.26 21.15 -16.20
C CYS A 245 -21.50 22.55 -16.77
N SER A 246 -20.58 23.04 -17.58
CA SER A 246 -20.65 24.41 -18.13
C SER A 246 -21.83 24.56 -19.09
N ALA A 247 -22.05 23.56 -19.95
CA ALA A 247 -23.18 23.53 -20.87
C ALA A 247 -24.53 23.42 -20.14
N LYS A 248 -24.64 22.55 -19.13
CA LYS A 248 -25.93 22.32 -18.43
C LYS A 248 -26.27 23.41 -17.42
N SER A 249 -25.28 24.04 -16.80
CA SER A 249 -25.49 25.12 -15.83
C SER A 249 -25.50 26.51 -16.44
N GLY A 250 -25.09 26.65 -17.72
CA GLY A 250 -24.91 27.95 -18.39
C GLY A 250 -23.77 28.79 -17.78
N ARG A 251 -22.84 28.18 -17.04
CA ARG A 251 -21.74 28.87 -16.35
C ARG A 251 -20.40 28.43 -16.93
N PRO A 252 -19.55 29.36 -17.41
CA PRO A 252 -18.30 29.00 -18.09
C PRO A 252 -17.18 28.48 -17.16
N ASN A 253 -17.31 28.63 -15.83
CA ASN A 253 -16.22 28.38 -14.87
C ASN A 253 -16.58 27.29 -13.85
N CYS A 254 -17.08 26.15 -14.31
CA CYS A 254 -17.27 25.00 -13.44
C CYS A 254 -15.93 24.51 -12.88
N VAL A 255 -15.92 24.21 -11.57
CA VAL A 255 -14.80 23.52 -10.94
C VAL A 255 -14.87 22.06 -11.35
N ALA A 256 -13.72 21.45 -11.65
CA ALA A 256 -13.66 20.04 -11.96
C ALA A 256 -12.40 19.39 -11.38
N MET A 257 -12.58 18.17 -10.90
CA MET A 257 -11.53 17.25 -10.49
C MET A 257 -11.72 15.90 -11.18
N VAL A 258 -10.77 15.00 -11.02
CA VAL A 258 -10.90 13.62 -11.49
C VAL A 258 -10.43 12.65 -10.42
N ARG A 259 -11.07 11.48 -10.40
CA ARG A 259 -10.70 10.32 -9.59
C ARG A 259 -10.68 9.10 -10.47
N CYS A 260 -9.81 8.16 -10.19
CA CYS A 260 -9.63 7.01 -11.05
C CYS A 260 -9.52 5.76 -10.20
N SER A 261 -10.15 4.69 -10.67
CA SER A 261 -10.11 3.41 -9.99
C SER A 261 -8.87 2.63 -10.44
N GLY A 262 -8.30 1.87 -9.52
CA GLY A 262 -6.99 1.24 -9.72
C GLY A 262 -5.84 2.07 -9.18
N ARG A 263 -4.93 2.54 -10.03
CA ARG A 263 -3.75 3.28 -9.58
C ARG A 263 -4.15 4.60 -8.89
N SER A 264 -3.73 4.80 -7.63
CA SER A 264 -3.75 6.13 -7.00
C SER A 264 -2.83 7.08 -7.79
N TYR A 265 -3.39 8.19 -8.23
CA TYR A 265 -2.66 9.24 -8.92
C TYR A 265 -1.82 10.04 -7.92
N ILE A 266 -0.62 10.47 -8.34
CA ILE A 266 0.29 11.29 -7.52
C ILE A 266 -0.15 12.73 -7.64
N SER A 267 -0.05 13.51 -6.56
CA SER A 267 -0.33 14.95 -6.65
C SER A 267 0.55 15.67 -7.69
N GLY A 268 -0.03 16.56 -8.48
CA GLY A 268 0.52 17.22 -9.66
C GLY A 268 0.27 16.56 -11.03
N TYR A 269 -0.60 15.56 -11.21
CA TYR A 269 -0.80 14.93 -12.53
C TYR A 269 -1.60 15.81 -13.51
N ALA A 270 -1.38 15.61 -14.82
CA ALA A 270 -2.19 16.27 -15.84
C ALA A 270 -3.65 15.78 -15.77
N GLY A 271 -4.57 16.66 -15.37
CA GLY A 271 -5.95 16.28 -15.06
C GLY A 271 -6.30 16.40 -13.57
N GLU A 272 -5.32 16.56 -12.68
CA GLU A 272 -5.60 16.86 -11.26
C GLU A 272 -6.27 18.21 -11.10
N ASP A 273 -7.05 18.35 -10.03
CA ASP A 273 -7.77 19.53 -9.55
C ASP A 273 -7.30 20.84 -10.20
N GLU A 274 -8.11 21.35 -11.12
CA GLU A 274 -7.91 22.67 -11.71
C GLU A 274 -8.91 23.61 -11.04
N LYS A 275 -8.39 24.44 -10.13
CA LYS A 275 -9.17 25.51 -9.52
C LYS A 275 -9.56 26.51 -10.60
N ALA A 276 -10.81 26.94 -10.58
CA ALA A 276 -11.27 28.01 -11.47
C ALA A 276 -10.43 29.27 -11.20
N ASN A 277 -9.84 29.82 -12.25
CA ASN A 277 -9.31 31.19 -12.24
C ASN A 277 -10.45 32.17 -12.06
#